data_AF-A0A0P4VNB1-F1
#
_entry.id   AF-A0A0P4VNB1-F1
#
_cell.length_a   1.000
_cell.length_b   1.000
_cell.length_c   1.000
_cell.angle_alpha   90.00
_cell.angle_beta   90.00
_cell.angle_gamma   90.00
#
_symmetry.space_group_name_H-M   'P 1'
#
loop_
_entity.id
_entity.type
_entity.pdbx_description
1 polymer ?
#
loop_
_entity_poly.entity_id
_entity_poly.type
_entity_poly.pdbx_seq_one_letter_code
_entity_poly.pdbx_strand_id
1 'polypeptide(L)'
;EMITKQNQEFKETVFDLVRSIRDPEKPATLEDLDVVSEDGIKICRNWDNSIFYVSLEFQPTVAHCNLATLIGLCIRVKLQKNLVHKFKLNVQVKKGTHQTEDEVNKQINDKERVSAALENPSLLEMVQNCIKEAE
;
A
#
# COMPACT_ATOMS: atom_id res chain seq x y z
N GLU A 1 -0.01 -16.86 -21.85
CA GLU A 1 0.47 -15.51 -22.25
C GLU A 1 -0.49 -14.37 -21.87
N MET A 2 -1.79 -14.41 -22.23
CA MET A 2 -2.72 -13.32 -21.89
C MET A 2 -2.85 -13.02 -20.39
N ILE A 3 -2.88 -14.06 -19.52
CA ILE A 3 -3.00 -13.87 -18.07
C ILE A 3 -1.76 -13.18 -17.49
N THR A 4 -0.57 -13.58 -17.94
CA THR A 4 0.70 -12.97 -17.52
C THR A 4 0.75 -11.50 -17.93
N LYS A 5 0.30 -11.18 -19.15
CA LYS A 5 0.22 -9.80 -19.63
C LYS A 5 -0.73 -8.95 -18.77
N GLN A 6 -1.94 -9.45 -18.48
CA GLN A 6 -2.87 -8.73 -17.61
C GLN A 6 -2.36 -8.56 -16.18
N ASN A 7 -1.61 -9.54 -15.64
CA ASN A 7 -1.00 -9.40 -14.32
C ASN A 7 0.10 -8.34 -14.32
N GLN A 8 0.86 -8.25 -15.41
CA GLN A 8 1.89 -7.23 -15.59
C GLN A 8 1.25 -5.83 -15.70
N GLU A 9 0.24 -5.66 -16.55
CA GLU A 9 -0.48 -4.39 -16.69
C GLU A 9 -1.11 -3.94 -15.35
N PHE A 10 -1.65 -4.90 -14.59
CA PHE A 10 -2.20 -4.62 -13.26
C PHE A 10 -1.10 -4.26 -12.25
N LYS A 11 0.06 -4.92 -12.32
CA LYS A 11 1.23 -4.59 -11.50
C LYS A 11 1.70 -3.16 -11.75
N GLU A 12 1.82 -2.76 -13.01
CA GLU A 12 2.21 -1.41 -13.41
C GLU A 12 1.20 -0.37 -12.90
N THR A 13 -0.10 -0.65 -13.04
CA THR A 13 -1.16 0.22 -12.51
C THR A 13 -1.05 0.37 -10.98
N VAL A 14 -0.86 -0.74 -10.27
CA VAL A 14 -0.69 -0.72 -8.80
C VAL A 14 0.55 0.08 -8.42
N PHE A 15 1.67 -0.11 -9.13
CA PHE A 15 2.90 0.63 -8.88
C PHE A 15 2.72 2.14 -9.10
N ASP A 16 2.13 2.55 -10.22
CA ASP A 16 1.90 3.96 -10.52
C ASP A 16 1.02 4.67 -9.47
N LEU A 17 0.03 3.93 -8.92
CA LEU A 17 -0.81 4.44 -7.85
C LEU A 17 -0.06 4.61 -6.52
N VAL A 18 0.81 3.66 -6.15
CA VAL A 18 1.52 3.70 -4.86
C VAL A 18 2.75 4.59 -4.89
N ARG A 19 3.42 4.68 -6.05
CA ARG A 19 4.62 5.49 -6.23
C ARG A 19 4.32 6.98 -6.09
N SER A 20 3.10 7.41 -6.46
CA SER A 20 2.65 8.80 -6.35
C SER A 20 2.27 9.22 -4.93
N ILE A 21 2.21 8.29 -3.97
CA ILE A 21 1.84 8.59 -2.59
C ILE A 21 2.97 9.41 -1.96
N ARG A 22 2.62 10.46 -1.22
CA ARG A 22 3.57 11.28 -0.47
C ARG A 22 3.79 10.72 0.92
N ASP A 23 5.01 10.88 1.41
CA ASP A 23 5.35 10.55 2.79
C ASP A 23 4.67 11.55 3.75
N PRO A 24 4.10 11.08 4.88
CA PRO A 24 3.42 11.95 5.84
C PRO A 24 4.34 12.94 6.58
N GLU A 25 5.66 12.67 6.62
CA GLU A 25 6.64 13.55 7.28
C GLU A 25 7.54 14.30 6.29
N LYS A 26 7.80 13.72 5.12
CA LYS A 26 8.71 14.29 4.13
C LYS A 26 7.97 14.77 2.88
N PRO A 27 8.37 15.91 2.28
CA PRO A 27 7.80 16.40 1.02
C PRO A 27 8.36 15.62 -0.19
N ALA A 28 8.38 14.30 -0.13
CA ALA A 28 8.87 13.40 -1.17
C ALA A 28 7.88 12.25 -1.35
N THR A 29 7.92 11.59 -2.50
CA THR A 29 7.07 10.42 -2.75
C THR A 29 7.65 9.16 -2.11
N LEU A 30 6.82 8.12 -1.97
CA LEU A 30 7.28 6.82 -1.49
C LEU A 30 8.33 6.20 -2.43
N GLU A 31 8.29 6.53 -3.74
CA GLU A 31 9.30 6.10 -4.71
C GLU A 31 10.63 6.83 -4.51
N ASP A 32 10.60 8.17 -4.40
CA ASP A 32 11.80 8.99 -4.18
C ASP A 32 12.56 8.58 -2.91
N LEU A 33 11.84 8.05 -1.93
CA LEU A 33 12.36 7.62 -0.64
C LEU A 33 12.76 6.13 -0.60
N ASP A 34 12.67 5.41 -1.74
CA ASP A 34 12.91 3.97 -1.85
C ASP A 34 12.02 3.13 -0.88
N VAL A 35 10.86 3.66 -0.51
CA VAL A 35 9.91 2.99 0.39
C VAL A 35 9.15 1.90 -0.35
N VAL A 36 8.81 2.15 -1.61
CA VAL A 36 8.12 1.19 -2.48
C VAL A 36 8.94 0.98 -3.74
N SER A 37 8.94 -0.26 -4.24
CA SER A 37 9.62 -0.62 -5.48
C SER A 37 8.77 -1.60 -6.28
N GLU A 38 8.94 -1.62 -7.60
CA GLU A 38 8.24 -2.57 -8.46
C GLU A 38 8.51 -4.03 -8.09
N ASP A 39 9.71 -4.36 -7.63
CA ASP A 39 10.08 -5.72 -7.21
C ASP A 39 9.31 -6.17 -5.95
N GLY A 40 8.97 -5.22 -5.07
CA GLY A 40 8.16 -5.46 -3.87
C GLY A 40 6.68 -5.75 -4.16
N ILE A 41 6.23 -5.56 -5.40
CA ILE A 41 4.84 -5.78 -5.80
C ILE A 41 4.71 -7.11 -6.56
N LYS A 42 3.89 -8.01 -6.00
CA LYS A 42 3.59 -9.33 -6.56
C LYS A 42 2.09 -9.45 -6.81
N ILE A 43 1.73 -9.76 -8.05
CA ILE A 43 0.35 -9.97 -8.48
C ILE A 43 0.14 -11.45 -8.76
N CYS A 44 -0.76 -12.07 -7.98
CA CYS A 44 -1.21 -13.44 -8.18
C CYS A 44 -2.70 -13.44 -8.55
N ARG A 45 -3.17 -14.53 -9.17
CA ARG A 45 -4.61 -14.75 -9.42
C ARG A 45 -5.07 -16.02 -8.75
N ASN A 46 -6.36 -16.07 -8.44
CA ASN A 46 -6.98 -17.32 -8.03
C ASN A 46 -6.97 -18.33 -9.19
N TRP A 47 -7.19 -19.62 -8.88
CA TRP A 47 -7.33 -20.69 -9.86
C TRP A 47 -8.40 -20.40 -10.94
N ASP A 48 -9.44 -19.63 -10.58
CA ASP A 48 -10.55 -19.22 -11.45
C ASP A 48 -10.31 -17.88 -12.18
N ASN A 49 -9.17 -17.21 -11.97
CA ASN A 49 -8.83 -15.89 -12.55
C ASN A 49 -9.80 -14.73 -12.23
N SER A 50 -10.82 -14.95 -11.39
CA SER A 50 -11.82 -13.92 -11.04
C SER A 50 -11.37 -12.87 -10.01
N ILE A 51 -10.31 -13.13 -9.24
CA ILE A 51 -9.84 -12.24 -8.16
C ILE A 51 -8.32 -12.06 -8.25
N PHE A 52 -7.86 -10.81 -8.19
CA PHE A 52 -6.45 -10.46 -8.08
C PHE A 52 -5.99 -10.51 -6.63
N TYR A 53 -4.79 -11.04 -6.38
CA TYR A 53 -4.11 -11.01 -5.10
C TYR A 53 -2.89 -10.10 -5.25
N VAL A 54 -2.94 -8.93 -4.62
CA VAL A 54 -1.86 -7.95 -4.61
C VAL A 54 -1.11 -8.11 -3.31
N SER A 55 0.15 -8.54 -3.39
CA SER A 55 1.07 -8.50 -2.27
C SER A 55 2.04 -7.35 -2.49
N LEU A 56 2.06 -6.39 -1.58
CA LEU A 56 2.93 -5.23 -1.63
C LEU A 56 3.84 -5.25 -0.41
N GLU A 57 5.14 -5.27 -0.67
CA GLU A 57 6.19 -5.10 0.35
C GLU A 57 6.73 -3.67 0.28
N PHE A 58 6.78 -2.99 1.43
CA PHE A 58 7.34 -1.64 1.55
C PHE A 58 8.36 -1.55 2.68
N GLN A 59 9.30 -0.62 2.57
CA GLN A 59 10.37 -0.38 3.53
C GLN A 59 10.23 1.02 4.13
N PRO A 60 9.75 1.18 5.38
CA PRO A 60 9.57 2.51 5.96
C PRO A 60 10.91 3.25 6.06
N THR A 61 10.90 4.56 5.80
CA THR A 61 12.10 5.42 5.84
C THR A 61 12.70 5.55 7.24
N VAL A 62 11.89 5.35 8.28
CA VAL A 62 12.26 5.50 9.69
C VAL A 62 11.68 4.36 10.52
N ALA A 63 12.40 3.97 11.57
CA ALA A 63 12.03 2.87 12.47
C ALA A 63 10.93 3.25 13.50
N HIS A 64 10.07 4.22 13.17
CA HIS A 64 8.95 4.60 14.02
C HIS A 64 7.67 3.89 13.55
N CYS A 65 7.12 3.04 14.42
CA CYS A 65 5.97 2.16 14.12
C CYS A 65 4.73 2.89 13.58
N ASN A 66 4.51 4.13 14.03
CA ASN A 66 3.34 4.90 13.66
C ASN A 66 3.33 5.27 12.17
N LEU A 67 4.50 5.61 11.62
CA LEU A 67 4.65 6.02 10.23
C LEU A 67 4.54 4.84 9.29
N ALA A 68 5.13 3.70 9.65
CA ALA A 68 4.95 2.46 8.89
C ALA A 68 3.47 2.07 8.79
N THR A 69 2.71 2.24 9.87
CA THR A 69 1.26 2.00 9.88
C THR A 69 0.52 2.99 8.99
N LEU A 70 0.82 4.29 9.09
CA LEU A 70 0.24 5.35 8.26
C LEU A 70 0.50 5.15 6.77
N ILE A 71 1.75 4.82 6.38
CA ILE A 71 2.13 4.53 5.00
C ILE A 71 1.31 3.34 4.49
N GLY A 72 1.22 2.26 5.28
CA GLY A 72 0.40 1.09 4.95
C GLY A 72 -1.08 1.44 4.76
N LEU A 73 -1.64 2.30 5.61
CA LEU A 73 -3.02 2.80 5.47
C LEU A 73 -3.19 3.62 4.18
N CYS A 74 -2.25 4.52 3.87
CA CYS A 74 -2.29 5.33 2.65
C CYS A 74 -2.30 4.45 1.39
N ILE A 75 -1.43 3.44 1.35
CA ILE A 75 -1.37 2.45 0.26
C ILE A 75 -2.72 1.74 0.12
N ARG A 76 -3.29 1.25 1.23
CA ARG A 76 -4.59 0.57 1.19
C ARG A 76 -5.70 1.47 0.65
N VAL A 77 -5.82 2.68 1.17
CA VAL A 77 -6.88 3.62 0.76
C VAL A 77 -6.71 4.04 -0.70
N LYS A 78 -5.48 4.37 -1.13
CA LYS A 78 -5.21 4.74 -2.53
C LYS A 78 -5.63 3.63 -3.49
N LEU A 79 -5.23 2.40 -3.22
CA LEU A 79 -5.59 1.24 -4.04
C LEU A 79 -7.08 0.95 -4.00
N GLN A 80 -7.71 1.01 -2.82
CA GLN A 80 -9.16 0.78 -2.69
C GLN A 80 -10.00 1.86 -3.37
N LYS A 81 -9.50 3.09 -3.46
CA LYS A 81 -10.20 4.22 -4.09
C LYS A 81 -10.05 4.22 -5.60
N ASN A 82 -8.88 3.84 -6.12
CA ASN A 82 -8.55 3.97 -7.55
C ASN A 82 -8.77 2.66 -8.33
N LEU A 83 -8.77 1.49 -7.69
CA LEU A 83 -8.96 0.21 -8.38
C LEU A 83 -10.44 -0.22 -8.41
N VAL A 84 -10.96 -0.45 -9.62
CA VAL A 84 -12.34 -0.90 -9.88
C VAL A 84 -12.49 -2.43 -9.78
N HIS A 85 -11.41 -3.17 -10.00
CA HIS A 85 -11.43 -4.64 -10.01
C HIS A 85 -11.60 -5.23 -8.60
N LYS A 86 -12.10 -6.46 -8.49
CA LYS A 86 -12.10 -7.20 -7.22
C LYS A 86 -10.69 -7.73 -6.94
N PHE A 87 -10.05 -7.20 -5.90
CA PHE A 87 -8.73 -7.65 -5.47
C PHE A 87 -8.68 -7.88 -3.96
N LYS A 88 -7.75 -8.74 -3.55
CA LYS A 88 -7.31 -8.90 -2.17
C LYS A 88 -5.94 -8.26 -2.04
N LEU A 89 -5.83 -7.32 -1.12
CA LEU A 89 -4.60 -6.60 -0.83
C LEU A 89 -3.97 -7.15 0.45
N ASN A 90 -2.70 -7.47 0.36
CA ASN A 90 -1.83 -7.84 1.47
C ASN A 90 -0.65 -6.85 1.46
N VAL A 91 -0.58 -6.00 2.47
CA VAL A 91 0.50 -5.01 2.60
C VAL A 91 1.40 -5.45 3.74
N GLN A 92 2.70 -5.52 3.49
CA GLN A 92 3.68 -5.98 4.46
C GLN A 92 4.90 -5.06 4.49
N VAL A 93 5.42 -4.85 5.69
CA VAL A 93 6.74 -4.25 5.89
C VAL A 93 7.80 -5.29 5.56
N LYS A 94 8.84 -4.88 4.82
CA LYS A 94 9.98 -5.72 4.47
C LYS A 94 10.66 -6.27 5.73
N LYS A 95 10.84 -7.59 5.79
CA LYS A 95 11.40 -8.27 6.97
C LYS A 95 12.79 -7.76 7.31
N GLY A 96 13.06 -7.55 8.60
CA GLY A 96 14.36 -7.07 9.09
C GLY A 96 14.59 -5.56 8.94
N THR A 97 13.62 -4.81 8.41
CA THR A 97 13.72 -3.34 8.30
C THR A 97 13.11 -2.60 9.49
N HIS A 98 12.31 -3.29 10.33
CA HIS A 98 11.56 -2.66 11.40
C HIS A 98 11.42 -3.56 12.63
N GLN A 99 11.70 -3.04 13.84
CA GLN A 99 11.71 -3.82 15.09
C GLN A 99 10.33 -4.38 15.48
N THR A 100 9.25 -3.72 15.04
CA THR A 100 7.85 -4.11 15.29
C THR A 100 7.11 -4.45 13.99
N GLU A 101 7.82 -5.01 13.00
CA GLU A 101 7.24 -5.40 11.70
C GLU A 101 5.97 -6.24 11.84
N ASP A 102 5.92 -7.19 12.77
CA ASP A 102 4.77 -8.08 12.98
C ASP A 102 3.54 -7.33 13.47
N GLU A 103 3.72 -6.41 14.41
CA GLU A 103 2.64 -5.59 14.97
C GLU A 103 2.09 -4.62 13.93
N VAL A 104 2.98 -3.99 13.15
CA VAL A 104 2.59 -3.10 12.04
C VAL A 104 1.82 -3.90 10.98
N ASN A 105 2.33 -5.06 10.58
CA ASN A 105 1.66 -5.93 9.62
C ASN A 105 0.28 -6.37 10.10
N LYS A 106 0.13 -6.73 11.38
CA LYS A 106 -1.18 -7.04 11.96
C LYS A 106 -2.13 -5.85 11.90
N GLN A 107 -1.66 -4.66 12.27
CA GLN A 107 -2.47 -3.44 12.26
C GLN A 107 -2.94 -3.06 10.86
N ILE A 108 -2.07 -3.12 9.85
CA ILE A 108 -2.40 -2.76 8.47
C ILE A 108 -3.35 -3.79 7.85
N ASN A 109 -3.25 -5.07 8.25
CA ASN A 109 -4.08 -6.14 7.68
C ASN A 109 -5.41 -6.35 8.42
N ASP A 110 -5.57 -5.80 9.62
CA ASP A 110 -6.81 -5.81 10.39
C ASP A 110 -7.85 -4.83 9.79
N LYS A 111 -8.86 -5.38 9.12
CA LYS A 111 -9.86 -4.58 8.40
C LYS A 111 -10.71 -3.72 9.33
N GLU A 112 -11.03 -4.20 10.53
CA GLU A 112 -11.87 -3.47 11.48
C GLU A 112 -11.10 -2.27 12.03
N ARG A 113 -9.82 -2.47 12.35
CA ARG A 113 -8.93 -1.42 12.84
C ARG A 113 -8.62 -0.39 11.74
N VAL A 114 -8.39 -0.83 10.51
CA VAL A 114 -8.23 0.07 9.35
C VAL A 114 -9.49 0.90 9.15
N SER A 115 -10.68 0.26 9.19
CA SER A 115 -11.95 0.99 9.04
C SER A 115 -12.13 2.03 10.15
N ALA A 116 -11.91 1.65 11.41
CA ALA A 116 -12.02 2.57 12.54
C ALA A 116 -11.00 3.73 12.46
N ALA A 117 -9.80 3.48 11.96
CA ALA A 117 -8.80 4.52 11.73
C ALA A 117 -9.26 5.54 10.66
N LEU A 118 -9.99 5.10 9.64
CA LEU A 118 -10.52 5.97 8.59
C LEU A 118 -11.79 6.72 9.00
N GLU A 119 -12.48 6.29 10.06
CA GLU A 119 -13.56 7.04 10.69
C GLU A 119 -13.05 8.20 11.56
N ASN A 120 -11.76 8.18 11.94
CA ASN A 120 -11.13 9.29 12.64
C ASN A 120 -10.80 10.43 11.67
N PRO A 121 -11.39 11.63 11.84
CA PRO A 121 -11.24 12.73 10.89
C PRO A 121 -9.78 13.21 10.75
N SER A 122 -9.00 13.20 11.85
CA SER A 122 -7.60 13.63 11.83
C SER A 122 -6.72 12.66 11.02
N LEU A 123 -6.92 11.35 11.21
CA LEU A 123 -6.20 10.34 10.45
C LEU A 123 -6.64 10.32 8.98
N LEU A 124 -7.95 10.47 8.73
CA LEU A 124 -8.49 10.54 7.38
C LEU A 124 -7.89 11.72 6.61
N GLU A 125 -7.80 12.90 7.22
CA GLU A 125 -7.20 14.08 6.59
C GLU A 125 -5.72 13.87 6.27
N MET A 126 -4.95 13.29 7.21
CA MET A 126 -3.54 12.93 6.97
C MET A 126 -3.40 11.96 5.79
N VAL A 127 -4.18 10.88 5.80
CA VAL A 127 -4.18 9.89 4.71
C VAL A 127 -4.54 10.56 3.39
N GLN A 128 -5.61 11.36 3.36
CA GLN A 128 -6.05 12.08 2.16
C GLN A 128 -4.98 13.03 1.62
N ASN A 129 -4.25 13.74 2.49
CA ASN A 129 -3.15 14.59 2.07
C ASN A 129 -1.97 13.80 1.49
N CYS A 130 -1.70 12.60 2.02
CA CYS A 130 -0.66 11.71 1.48
C CYS A 130 -1.04 11.11 0.12
N ILE A 131 -2.33 10.82 -0.10
CA ILE A 131 -2.81 10.20 -1.35
C ILE A 131 -3.29 11.20 -2.41
N LYS A 132 -3.28 12.50 -2.11
CA LYS A 132 -3.63 13.58 -3.05
C LYS A 132 -2.69 13.52 -4.25
N GLU A 133 -3.28 13.48 -5.43
CA GLU A 133 -2.52 13.66 -6.67
C GLU A 133 -1.95 15.08 -6.67
N ALA A 134 -0.69 15.20 -7.09
CA ALA A 134 -0.13 16.51 -7.41
C ALA A 134 -0.95 17.04 -8.60
N GLU A 135 -1.71 18.11 -8.37
CA GLU A 135 -2.36 18.87 -9.44
C GLU A 135 -1.34 19.47 -10.40
#